data_AF-A0A9N9XYH4-F1
#
_entry.id   AF-A0A9N9XYH4-F1
#
_cell.length_a   1.000
_cell.length_b   1.000
_cell.length_c   1.000
_cell.angle_alpha   90.00
_cell.angle_beta   90.00
_cell.angle_gamma   90.00
#
_symmetry.space_group_name_H-M   'P 1'
#
loop_
_entity.id
_entity.type
_entity.pdbx_description
1 polymer ?
#
loop_
_entity_poly.entity_id
_entity_poly.type
_entity_poly.pdbx_seq_one_letter_code
_entity_poly.pdbx_strand_id
1 'polypeptide(L)'
;MHSLREVSLSREGFEGPTVHRAMETLQSPSIRSLSLHGVSKESIDDARLWALQESAEGILRLINRSKELASFSFGSVYNNTNYFDLPMFATMLDKHKHTLTKLSIGSLATSGRGIIIDLFEFTALEDLQLSVWQLLRPVEAEERFTFRT
;
A
#
# COMPACT_ATOMS: atom_id res chain seq x y z
N MET A 1 4.82 -29.49 6.78
CA MET A 1 5.08 -28.15 6.20
C MET A 1 3.97 -27.22 6.68
N HIS A 2 4.29 -26.17 7.44
CA HIS A 2 3.29 -25.19 7.86
C HIS A 2 2.97 -24.26 6.68
N SER A 3 1.68 -24.14 6.34
CA SER A 3 1.22 -23.19 5.33
C SER A 3 1.03 -21.84 6.01
N LEU A 4 1.90 -20.88 5.69
CA LEU A 4 1.76 -19.54 6.21
C LEU A 4 0.57 -18.88 5.51
N ARG A 5 -0.40 -18.40 6.28
CA ARG A 5 -1.66 -17.81 5.77
C ARG A 5 -1.74 -16.31 6.00
N GLU A 6 -1.04 -15.82 7.00
CA GLU A 6 -1.08 -14.43 7.42
C GLU A 6 0.34 -13.91 7.53
N VAL A 7 0.59 -12.80 6.85
CA VAL A 7 1.87 -12.09 6.83
C VAL A 7 1.62 -10.65 7.24
N SER A 8 2.26 -10.22 8.31
CA SER A 8 2.32 -8.81 8.69
C SER A 8 3.78 -8.39 8.74
N LEU A 9 4.15 -7.45 7.88
CA LEU A 9 5.47 -6.84 7.84
C LEU A 9 5.32 -5.40 8.32
N SER A 10 5.66 -5.17 9.57
CA SER A 10 5.76 -3.84 10.15
C SER A 10 7.21 -3.45 10.35
N ARG A 11 7.54 -2.17 10.17
CA ARG A 11 8.80 -1.62 10.65
C ARG A 11 8.68 -1.36 12.15
N GLU A 12 9.50 -2.07 12.91
CA GLU A 12 9.84 -1.73 14.29
C GLU A 12 11.31 -1.26 14.30
N GLY A 13 11.56 0.02 14.58
CA GLY A 13 12.92 0.56 14.73
C GLY A 13 13.65 0.97 13.44
N PHE A 14 14.96 1.23 13.54
CA PHE A 14 15.78 1.75 12.43
C PHE A 14 16.02 0.74 11.30
N GLU A 15 16.02 -0.56 11.62
CA GLU A 15 16.25 -1.69 10.70
C GLU A 15 14.99 -2.55 10.54
N GLY A 16 14.00 -2.03 9.81
CA GLY A 16 12.79 -2.81 9.47
C GLY A 16 13.11 -3.94 8.47
N PRO A 17 12.27 -4.99 8.41
CA PRO A 17 12.37 -5.97 7.33
C PRO A 17 12.18 -5.27 5.98
N THR A 18 13.01 -5.60 4.99
CA THR A 18 12.85 -5.13 3.61
C THR A 18 11.93 -6.09 2.86
N VAL A 19 11.22 -5.62 1.81
CA VAL A 19 10.43 -6.53 0.94
C VAL A 19 11.33 -7.63 0.38
N HIS A 20 12.58 -7.31 0.04
CA HIS A 20 13.56 -8.29 -0.46
C HIS A 20 13.81 -9.43 0.53
N ARG A 21 14.12 -9.13 1.81
CA ARG A 21 14.32 -10.17 2.84
C ARG A 21 13.04 -10.97 3.12
N ALA A 22 11.89 -10.30 3.12
CA ALA A 22 10.61 -10.98 3.25
C ALA A 22 10.39 -11.97 2.10
N MET A 23 10.79 -11.60 0.88
CA MET A 23 10.69 -12.46 -0.30
C MET A 23 11.65 -13.65 -0.28
N GLU A 24 12.82 -13.55 0.33
CA GLU A 24 13.72 -14.70 0.52
C GLU A 24 13.13 -15.70 1.53
N THR A 25 12.46 -15.19 2.55
CA THR A 25 11.99 -15.98 3.70
C THR A 25 10.59 -16.58 3.48
N LEU A 26 9.70 -15.85 2.81
CA LEU A 26 8.29 -16.23 2.62
C LEU A 26 8.09 -17.08 1.37
N GLN A 27 8.42 -18.37 1.41
CA GLN A 27 8.24 -19.28 0.27
C GLN A 27 6.80 -19.85 0.11
N SER A 28 5.82 -19.30 0.83
CA SER A 28 4.50 -19.92 0.94
C SER A 28 3.48 -19.32 -0.03
N PRO A 29 2.92 -20.09 -1.00
CA PRO A 29 1.88 -19.59 -1.90
C PRO A 29 0.49 -19.51 -1.25
N SER A 30 0.36 -19.94 0.01
CA SER A 30 -0.90 -20.01 0.76
C SER A 30 -1.25 -18.74 1.53
N ILE A 31 -0.52 -17.65 1.31
CA ILE A 31 -0.78 -16.37 1.97
C ILE A 31 -2.16 -15.87 1.53
N ARG A 32 -3.03 -15.63 2.53
CA ARG A 32 -4.38 -15.10 2.37
C ARG A 32 -4.53 -13.69 2.95
N SER A 33 -3.74 -13.33 3.95
CA SER A 33 -3.69 -11.98 4.51
C SER A 33 -2.28 -11.41 4.41
N LEU A 34 -2.15 -10.23 3.83
CA LEU A 34 -0.90 -9.50 3.70
C LEU A 34 -1.07 -8.08 4.24
N SER A 35 -0.28 -7.73 5.25
CA SER A 35 -0.23 -6.39 5.85
C SER A 35 1.17 -5.83 5.76
N LEU A 36 1.31 -4.63 5.18
CA LEU A 36 2.57 -3.94 4.97
C LEU A 36 2.51 -2.57 5.64
N HIS A 37 3.36 -2.33 6.64
CA HIS A 37 3.41 -1.08 7.40
C HIS A 37 4.87 -0.63 7.56
N GLY A 38 5.33 0.37 6.79
CA GLY A 38 6.67 0.94 7.01
C GLY A 38 7.86 0.15 6.44
N VAL A 39 7.63 -0.82 5.56
CA VAL A 39 8.67 -1.64 4.91
C VAL A 39 9.60 -0.73 4.07
N SER A 40 10.92 -0.92 4.13
CA SER A 40 11.93 -0.03 3.50
C SER A 40 13.09 -0.77 2.85
N LYS A 41 13.67 -0.19 1.79
CA LYS A 41 14.71 -0.82 0.96
C LYS A 41 16.08 -1.04 1.64
N GLU A 42 16.51 -0.23 2.62
CA GLU A 42 17.89 -0.25 3.16
C GLU A 42 17.99 0.06 4.67
N SER A 43 19.06 -0.45 5.32
CA SER A 43 19.52 -0.01 6.64
C SER A 43 20.16 1.38 6.52
N ILE A 44 19.71 2.32 7.34
CA ILE A 44 20.10 3.74 7.24
C ILE A 44 21.46 3.93 7.94
N ASP A 45 22.51 4.21 7.17
CA ASP A 45 23.79 4.70 7.70
C ASP A 45 23.88 6.23 7.79
N ASP A 46 22.86 6.97 7.33
CA ASP A 46 22.94 8.43 7.32
C ASP A 46 21.65 9.11 7.81
N ALA A 47 21.82 9.98 8.80
CA ALA A 47 20.81 10.79 9.48
C ALA A 47 20.14 11.86 8.59
N ARG A 48 20.07 11.63 7.28
CA ARG A 48 19.20 12.34 6.33
C ARG A 48 17.98 11.47 6.04
N LEU A 49 17.24 11.23 7.12
CA LEU A 49 15.80 10.94 7.15
C LEU A 49 15.14 11.79 6.03
N TRP A 50 14.26 11.32 5.16
CA TRP A 50 12.95 10.77 5.48
C TRP A 50 12.29 10.03 4.27
N ALA A 51 13.03 9.71 3.21
CA ALA A 51 12.45 9.16 1.97
C ALA A 51 12.71 7.65 1.84
N LEU A 52 11.90 6.84 2.52
CA LEU A 52 11.96 5.38 2.46
C LEU A 52 11.14 4.90 1.25
N GLN A 53 11.79 4.32 0.24
CA GLN A 53 11.13 3.89 -1.00
C GLN A 53 11.28 2.37 -1.20
N GLU A 54 10.27 1.60 -0.81
CA GLU A 54 10.08 0.27 -1.40
C GLU A 54 9.60 0.43 -2.85
N SER A 55 10.10 -0.40 -3.77
CA SER A 55 9.74 -0.28 -5.18
C SER A 55 8.35 -0.86 -5.45
N ALA A 56 7.61 -0.25 -6.38
CA ALA A 56 6.34 -0.77 -6.87
C ALA A 56 6.47 -2.23 -7.34
N GLU A 57 7.60 -2.56 -7.97
CA GLU A 57 7.90 -3.91 -8.41
C GLU A 57 8.02 -4.92 -7.24
N GLY A 58 8.67 -4.53 -6.15
CA GLY A 58 8.81 -5.38 -4.96
C GLY A 58 7.45 -5.72 -4.35
N ILE A 59 6.60 -4.70 -4.17
CA ILE A 59 5.25 -4.87 -3.63
C ILE A 59 4.40 -5.74 -4.56
N LEU A 60 4.43 -5.49 -5.87
CA LEU A 60 3.70 -6.29 -6.86
C LEU A 60 4.13 -7.76 -6.83
N ARG A 61 5.44 -8.04 -6.74
CA ARG A 61 5.95 -9.42 -6.64
C ARG A 61 5.44 -10.12 -5.39
N LEU A 62 5.36 -9.41 -4.26
CA LEU A 62 4.85 -9.97 -3.00
C LEU A 62 3.34 -10.28 -3.10
N ILE A 63 2.55 -9.35 -3.64
CA ILE A 63 1.11 -9.56 -3.90
C ILE A 63 0.89 -10.76 -4.83
N ASN A 64 1.73 -10.92 -5.86
CA ASN A 64 1.59 -11.98 -6.85
C ASN A 64 1.98 -13.38 -6.37
N ARG A 65 2.71 -13.49 -5.26
CA ARG A 65 3.03 -14.80 -4.65
C ARG A 65 1.80 -15.50 -4.09
N SER A 66 0.84 -14.72 -3.60
CA SER A 66 -0.45 -15.25 -3.17
C SER A 66 -1.22 -15.77 -4.39
N LYS A 67 -1.81 -16.96 -4.27
CA LYS A 67 -2.75 -17.46 -5.29
C LYS A 67 -4.10 -16.78 -5.17
N GLU A 68 -4.57 -16.60 -3.94
CA GLU A 68 -5.87 -16.03 -3.59
C GLU A 68 -5.69 -15.16 -2.34
N LEU A 69 -5.52 -13.86 -2.54
CA LEU A 69 -5.43 -12.92 -1.43
C LEU A 69 -6.85 -12.54 -0.98
N ALA A 70 -7.14 -12.72 0.31
CA ALA A 70 -8.42 -12.39 0.93
C ALA A 70 -8.37 -11.04 1.67
N SER A 71 -7.21 -10.67 2.20
CA SER A 71 -7.02 -9.43 2.94
C SER A 71 -5.72 -8.74 2.54
N PHE A 72 -5.79 -7.46 2.23
CA PHE A 72 -4.63 -6.61 1.95
C PHE A 72 -4.68 -5.33 2.79
N SER A 73 -3.57 -5.03 3.47
CA SER A 73 -3.38 -3.77 4.19
C SER A 73 -2.06 -3.11 3.79
N PHE A 74 -2.11 -1.83 3.45
CA PHE A 74 -0.96 -0.99 3.21
C PHE A 74 -1.02 0.26 4.10
N GLY A 75 -0.21 0.30 5.15
CA GLY A 75 -0.13 1.42 6.08
C GLY A 75 0.78 2.55 5.62
N SER A 76 0.46 3.77 6.05
CA SER A 76 1.29 4.94 5.76
C SER A 76 2.57 4.96 6.59
N VAL A 77 3.65 5.41 5.97
CA VAL A 77 4.86 5.86 6.66
C VAL A 77 4.78 7.39 6.70
N TYR A 78 4.97 8.00 7.87
CA TYR A 78 5.22 9.44 7.94
C TYR A 78 6.41 9.74 7.01
N ASN A 79 6.16 10.51 5.94
CA ASN A 79 7.07 10.78 4.81
C ASN A 79 7.23 9.65 3.76
N ASN A 80 6.12 9.04 3.34
CA ASN A 80 6.08 8.33 2.05
C ASN A 80 6.15 9.33 0.88
N THR A 81 7.36 9.83 0.60
CA THR A 81 7.63 10.65 -0.58
C THR A 81 7.44 9.80 -1.84
N ASN A 82 6.25 9.91 -2.43
CA ASN A 82 6.03 10.07 -3.87
C ASN A 82 5.95 8.84 -4.80
N TYR A 83 5.51 7.65 -4.38
CA TYR A 83 5.42 6.53 -5.35
C TYR A 83 4.09 5.81 -5.49
N PHE A 84 3.29 5.73 -4.42
CA PHE A 84 2.07 4.93 -4.46
C PHE A 84 0.82 5.78 -4.53
N ASP A 85 -0.08 5.40 -5.43
CA ASP A 85 -1.44 5.94 -5.53
C ASP A 85 -2.47 4.81 -5.59
N LEU A 86 -3.73 5.19 -5.41
CA LEU A 86 -4.83 4.26 -5.33
C LEU A 86 -5.08 3.48 -6.64
N PRO A 87 -5.00 4.11 -7.85
CA PRO A 87 -5.06 3.38 -9.13
C PRO A 87 -3.97 2.32 -9.29
N MET A 88 -2.76 2.58 -8.82
CA MET A 88 -1.69 1.60 -8.89
C MET A 88 -1.99 0.38 -7.99
N PHE A 89 -2.54 0.57 -6.79
CA PHE A 89 -2.98 -0.55 -5.96
C PHE A 89 -4.13 -1.34 -6.59
N ALA A 90 -5.10 -0.67 -7.20
CA ALA A 90 -6.16 -1.35 -7.95
C ALA A 90 -5.58 -2.26 -9.05
N THR A 91 -4.58 -1.76 -9.79
CA THR A 91 -3.88 -2.53 -10.82
C THR A 91 -3.09 -3.71 -10.24
N MET A 92 -2.37 -3.50 -9.13
CA MET A 92 -1.59 -4.57 -8.48
C MET A 92 -2.47 -5.68 -7.89
N LEU A 93 -3.70 -5.35 -7.50
CA LEU A 93 -4.64 -6.26 -6.83
C LEU A 93 -5.67 -6.90 -7.78
N ASP A 94 -5.68 -6.57 -9.07
CA ASP A 94 -6.69 -7.06 -10.04
C ASP A 94 -6.82 -8.59 -10.07
N LYS A 95 -5.69 -9.32 -9.98
CA LYS A 95 -5.67 -10.79 -9.88
C LYS A 95 -6.53 -11.33 -8.72
N HIS A 96 -6.69 -10.55 -7.66
CA HIS A 96 -7.35 -10.94 -6.41
C HIS A 96 -8.75 -10.34 -6.27
N LYS A 97 -9.29 -9.65 -7.28
CA LYS A 97 -10.58 -8.93 -7.17
C LYS A 97 -11.79 -9.79 -6.79
N HIS A 98 -11.74 -11.08 -7.09
CA HIS A 98 -12.79 -12.05 -6.75
C HIS A 98 -12.56 -12.77 -5.41
N THR A 99 -11.41 -12.56 -4.77
CA THR A 99 -11.06 -13.22 -3.49
C THR A 99 -10.86 -12.23 -2.36
N LEU A 100 -10.53 -10.97 -2.68
CA LEU A 100 -10.22 -9.93 -1.72
C LEU A 100 -11.50 -9.46 -1.01
N THR A 101 -11.66 -9.83 0.26
CA THR A 101 -12.78 -9.41 1.10
C THR A 101 -12.46 -8.18 1.94
N LYS A 102 -11.17 -7.91 2.20
CA LYS A 102 -10.73 -6.75 2.99
C LYS A 102 -9.62 -5.97 2.30
N LEU A 103 -9.81 -4.66 2.17
CA LEU A 103 -8.83 -3.73 1.61
C LEU A 103 -8.65 -2.54 2.56
N SER A 104 -7.44 -2.38 3.09
CA SER A 104 -7.05 -1.23 3.91
C SER A 104 -5.87 -0.50 3.28
N ILE A 105 -6.07 0.77 2.93
CA ILE A 105 -5.05 1.62 2.32
C ILE A 105 -4.93 2.92 3.13
N GLY A 106 -3.76 3.10 3.73
CA GLY A 106 -3.37 4.29 4.48
C GLY A 106 -3.11 5.50 3.58
N SER A 107 -2.49 6.54 4.15
CA SER A 107 -2.19 7.77 3.39
C SER A 107 -1.14 7.50 2.30
N LEU A 108 -1.52 7.77 1.05
CA LEU A 108 -0.71 7.64 -0.15
C LEU A 108 -0.18 9.00 -0.66
N ALA A 109 0.53 9.00 -1.79
CA ALA A 109 1.00 10.21 -2.46
C ALA A 109 -0.17 11.12 -2.88
N THR A 110 0.12 12.41 -3.04
CA THR A 110 -0.89 13.40 -3.43
C THR A 110 -1.28 13.34 -4.91
N SER A 111 -0.45 12.72 -5.74
CA SER A 111 -0.66 12.58 -7.20
C SER A 111 -1.91 11.80 -7.58
N GLY A 112 -2.37 10.90 -6.71
CA GLY A 112 -3.58 10.10 -6.91
C GLY A 112 -4.84 10.63 -6.22
N ARG A 113 -4.78 11.80 -5.57
CA ARG A 113 -5.91 12.35 -4.81
C ARG A 113 -7.10 12.62 -5.72
N GLY A 114 -8.29 12.23 -5.28
CA GLY A 114 -9.53 12.45 -6.02
C GLY A 114 -9.67 11.65 -7.31
N ILE A 115 -8.72 10.75 -7.64
CA ILE A 115 -8.91 9.79 -8.72
C ILE A 115 -9.91 8.74 -8.23
N ILE A 116 -11.09 8.74 -8.85
CA ILE A 116 -12.12 7.74 -8.60
C ILE A 116 -11.65 6.44 -9.25
N ILE A 117 -11.40 5.42 -8.42
CA ILE A 117 -11.25 4.04 -8.89
C ILE A 117 -12.61 3.34 -8.80
N ASP A 118 -12.92 2.52 -9.81
CA ASP A 118 -14.10 1.67 -9.76
C ASP A 118 -13.82 0.44 -8.88
N LEU A 119 -14.16 0.54 -7.60
CA LEU A 119 -14.03 -0.58 -6.67
C LEU A 119 -15.15 -1.63 -6.84
N PHE A 120 -16.16 -1.39 -7.67
CA PHE A 120 -17.21 -2.39 -7.94
C PHE A 120 -16.67 -3.62 -8.68
N GLU A 121 -15.51 -3.51 -9.32
CA GLU A 121 -14.83 -4.66 -9.92
C GLU A 121 -14.32 -5.67 -8.87
N PHE A 122 -14.15 -5.26 -7.61
CA PHE A 122 -13.78 -6.13 -6.49
C PHE A 122 -15.04 -6.80 -5.91
N THR A 123 -15.57 -7.77 -6.64
CA THR A 123 -16.88 -8.39 -6.36
C THR A 123 -17.01 -9.09 -5.00
N ALA A 124 -15.89 -9.43 -4.36
CA ALA A 124 -15.86 -10.07 -3.05
C ALA A 124 -15.60 -9.10 -1.89
N LEU A 125 -15.41 -7.80 -2.18
CA LEU A 125 -15.00 -6.83 -1.17
C LEU A 125 -16.14 -6.52 -0.19
N GLU A 126 -15.88 -6.77 1.09
CA GLU A 126 -16.82 -6.57 2.20
C GLU A 126 -16.38 -5.38 3.07
N ASP A 127 -15.07 -5.26 3.32
CA ASP A 127 -14.48 -4.23 4.17
C ASP A 127 -13.50 -3.35 3.37
N LEU A 128 -13.81 -2.06 3.29
CA LEU A 128 -12.95 -1.05 2.66
C LEU A 128 -12.57 0.04 3.68
N GLN A 129 -11.27 0.20 3.91
CA GLN A 129 -10.72 1.27 4.72
C GLN A 129 -9.75 2.10 3.87
N LEU A 130 -10.10 3.36 3.62
CA LEU A 130 -9.25 4.31 2.91
C LEU A 130 -8.88 5.48 3.83
N SER A 131 -7.69 6.02 3.64
CA SER A 131 -7.33 7.30 4.24
C SER A 131 -8.23 8.42 3.70
N VAL A 132 -8.64 9.34 4.57
CA VAL A 132 -9.42 10.54 4.20
C VAL A 132 -8.75 11.33 3.06
N TRP A 133 -7.42 11.33 3.00
CA TRP A 133 -6.67 12.02 1.96
C TRP A 133 -6.89 11.46 0.55
N GLN A 134 -7.34 10.21 0.41
CA GLN A 134 -7.67 9.62 -0.89
C GLN A 134 -9.05 10.07 -1.40
N LEU A 135 -9.95 10.43 -0.48
CA LEU A 135 -11.31 10.88 -0.81
C LEU A 135 -11.38 12.39 -1.09
N LEU A 136 -10.38 13.15 -0.63
CA LEU A 136 -10.29 14.58 -0.91
C LEU A 136 -9.85 14.78 -2.37
N ARG A 137 -10.65 15.52 -3.14
CA ARG A 137 -10.21 16.02 -4.46
C ARG A 137 -8.93 16.84 -4.29
N PRO A 138 -8.08 16.92 -5.32
CA PRO A 138 -7.04 17.95 -5.34
C PRO A 138 -7.76 19.27 -5.10
N VAL A 139 -7.46 19.95 -4.00
CA VAL A 139 -7.84 21.35 -3.86
C VAL A 139 -7.14 22.02 -5.03
N GLU A 140 -7.92 22.51 -5.98
CA GLU A 140 -7.40 23.23 -7.14
C GLU A 140 -6.38 24.25 -6.63
N ALA A 141 -5.19 24.19 -7.22
CA ALA A 141 -4.15 25.15 -7.01
C ALA A 141 -4.74 26.55 -7.20
N GLU A 142 -4.56 27.43 -6.21
CA GLU A 142 -4.73 28.88 -6.35
C GLU A 142 -6.09 29.40 -6.84
N GLU A 143 -7.20 29.02 -6.22
CA GLU A 143 -8.26 30.03 -6.07
C GLU A 143 -7.87 30.97 -4.94
N ARG A 144 -7.08 31.97 -5.32
CA ARG A 144 -7.00 33.26 -4.63
C ARG A 144 -8.44 33.77 -4.44
N PHE A 145 -9.05 33.47 -3.31
CA PHE A 145 -10.18 34.22 -2.78
C PHE A 145 -9.69 35.62 -2.38
N THR A 146 -9.41 36.44 -3.38
CA THR A 146 -9.41 37.88 -3.23
C THR A 146 -10.88 38.28 -3.16
N PHE A 147 -11.42 38.41 -1.96
CA PHE A 147 -12.64 39.18 -1.76
C PHE A 147 -12.30 40.64 -2.06
N ARG A 148 -12.65 41.10 -3.26
CA ARG A 148 -12.76 42.53 -3.52
C ARG A 148 -14.09 42.99 -2.96
N THR A 149 -14.04 43.70 -1.84
CA THR A 149 -15.05 44.67 -1.42
C THR A 149 -15.06 45.87 -2.35
#